data_AF-A0A9X7N293-F1
#
_entry.id   AF-A0A9X7N293-F1
#
_cell.length_a   1.000
_cell.length_b   1.000
_cell.length_c   1.000
_cell.angle_alpha   90.00
_cell.angle_beta   90.00
_cell.angle_gamma   90.00
#
_symmetry.space_group_name_H-M   'P 1'
#
loop_
_entity.id
_entity.type
_entity.pdbx_description
1 polymer ?
#
loop_
_entity_poly.entity_id
_entity_poly.type
_entity_poly.pdbx_seq_one_letter_code
_entity_poly.pdbx_strand_id
1 'polypeptide(L)'
;MRSIPVLLAGLLLSGALSCTALTAQASARRTDPLLQDIERYLLLYAATGDDRFLVRLDSLGVVFESQLEGQKQAKALKDIWQLHQQTLLKVREAYSRKGINLQQALQQTREVAELFDSFLASSSDSAPSMIGELRELALLEARGANRKLLGEPSATDSQRIEALRTSLQSHLEALPDTPERNRLLAHWAYLRKSQAAGGTLLYPFNAQIEYLTTHAPQS
;
A
#
# COMPACT_ATOMS: atom_id res chain seq x y z
N MET A 1 -42.28 -66.44 15.42
CA MET A 1 -42.47 -66.10 16.86
C MET A 1 -41.17 -65.49 17.38
N ARG A 2 -41.31 -64.52 18.28
CA ARG A 2 -40.31 -63.56 18.80
C ARG A 2 -39.09 -64.19 19.49
N SER A 3 -37.94 -63.50 19.45
CA SER A 3 -36.97 -63.23 20.56
C SER A 3 -35.84 -62.28 20.05
N ILE A 4 -35.86 -60.96 20.29
CA ILE A 4 -35.10 -60.07 21.23
C ILE A 4 -33.53 -60.15 21.23
N PRO A 5 -32.78 -59.13 21.71
CA PRO A 5 -32.00 -58.14 20.94
C PRO A 5 -30.47 -58.19 21.22
N VAL A 6 -29.63 -57.49 20.45
CA VAL A 6 -28.30 -57.06 20.94
C VAL A 6 -27.96 -55.66 20.41
N LEU A 7 -27.73 -54.76 21.37
CA LEU A 7 -27.10 -53.45 21.23
C LEU A 7 -25.68 -53.57 20.69
N LEU A 8 -25.30 -52.71 19.74
CA LEU A 8 -23.92 -52.26 19.66
C LEU A 8 -23.88 -50.79 19.23
N ALA A 9 -23.39 -49.99 20.17
CA ALA A 9 -23.11 -48.59 20.05
C ALA A 9 -22.04 -48.35 18.97
N GLY A 10 -22.25 -47.32 18.16
CA GLY A 10 -21.24 -46.73 17.30
C GLY A 10 -21.35 -45.22 17.40
N LEU A 11 -20.58 -44.64 18.32
CA LEU A 11 -20.28 -43.21 18.36
C LEU A 11 -19.77 -42.77 16.98
N LEU A 12 -20.45 -41.81 16.35
CA LEU A 12 -19.85 -40.94 15.36
C LEU A 12 -19.79 -39.52 15.94
N LEU A 13 -18.89 -39.35 16.90
CA LEU A 13 -18.21 -38.07 17.08
C LEU A 13 -17.15 -37.96 15.99
N SER A 14 -17.03 -36.75 15.43
CA SER A 14 -15.82 -36.11 14.87
C SER A 14 -16.02 -35.66 13.43
N GLY A 15 -15.95 -34.36 13.23
CA GLY A 15 -15.89 -33.76 11.89
C GLY A 15 -16.73 -32.51 11.68
N ALA A 16 -17.07 -31.76 12.74
CA ALA A 16 -17.32 -30.33 12.56
C ALA A 16 -16.00 -29.71 12.10
N LEU A 17 -15.78 -29.72 10.78
CA LEU A 17 -14.84 -28.85 10.11
C LEU A 17 -15.32 -27.45 10.42
N SER A 18 -14.78 -26.89 11.49
CA SER A 18 -14.68 -25.46 11.69
C SER A 18 -14.18 -24.91 10.37
N CYS A 19 -15.09 -24.37 9.58
CA CYS A 19 -14.80 -23.34 8.61
C CYS A 19 -14.19 -22.21 9.44
N THR A 20 -12.89 -22.31 9.70
CA THR A 20 -12.05 -21.16 9.88
C THR A 20 -12.32 -20.34 8.63
N ALA A 21 -13.20 -19.35 8.80
CA ALA A 21 -13.21 -18.18 7.98
C ALA A 21 -11.74 -17.84 7.81
N LEU A 22 -11.23 -18.07 6.60
CA LEU A 22 -10.12 -17.29 6.09
C LEU A 22 -10.66 -15.87 6.18
N THR A 23 -10.45 -15.25 7.34
CA THR A 23 -10.27 -13.83 7.42
C THR A 23 -9.22 -13.56 6.37
N ALA A 24 -9.68 -13.06 5.22
CA ALA A 24 -8.88 -12.24 4.36
C ALA A 24 -8.41 -11.08 5.25
N GLN A 25 -7.37 -11.35 6.04
CA GLN A 25 -6.46 -10.34 6.50
C GLN A 25 -5.99 -9.73 5.20
N ALA A 26 -6.63 -8.62 4.83
CA ALA A 26 -6.10 -7.70 3.85
C ALA A 26 -4.63 -7.58 4.22
N SER A 27 -3.77 -8.17 3.39
CA SER A 27 -2.35 -8.28 3.66
C SER A 27 -1.88 -6.92 4.11
N ALA A 28 -1.49 -6.78 5.37
CA ALA A 28 -0.59 -5.73 5.76
C ALA A 28 0.65 -6.00 4.91
N ARG A 29 0.66 -5.39 3.72
CA ARG A 29 1.64 -5.66 2.67
C ARG A 29 2.98 -5.45 3.32
N ARG A 30 3.76 -6.52 3.42
CA ARG A 30 5.11 -6.53 4.01
C ARG A 30 6.10 -5.95 3.01
N THR A 31 5.66 -4.89 2.35
CA THR A 31 6.27 -4.31 1.16
C THR A 31 7.24 -3.26 1.63
N ASP A 32 8.47 -3.37 1.14
CA ASP A 32 9.53 -2.40 1.37
C ASP A 32 9.02 -0.96 1.22
N PRO A 33 9.38 -0.03 2.12
CA PRO A 33 8.86 1.33 2.08
C PRO A 33 9.12 2.05 0.75
N LEU A 34 10.23 1.77 0.05
CA LEU A 34 10.48 2.34 -1.27
C LEU A 34 9.56 1.74 -2.33
N LEU A 35 9.23 0.45 -2.27
CA LEU A 35 8.26 -0.13 -3.20
C LEU A 35 6.86 0.47 -3.01
N GLN A 36 6.46 0.78 -1.77
CA GLN A 36 5.21 1.50 -1.53
C GLN A 36 5.24 2.91 -2.12
N ASP A 37 6.37 3.63 -1.94
CA ASP A 37 6.55 4.94 -2.54
C ASP A 37 6.55 4.88 -4.08
N ILE A 38 7.18 3.88 -4.69
CA ILE A 38 7.15 3.63 -6.14
C ILE A 38 5.72 3.37 -6.62
N GLU A 39 4.95 2.50 -5.95
CA GLU A 39 3.54 2.25 -6.30
C GLU A 39 2.72 3.55 -6.18
N ARG A 40 2.93 4.33 -5.11
CA ARG A 40 2.25 5.62 -4.93
C ARG A 40 2.51 6.56 -6.10
N TYR A 41 3.76 6.79 -6.49
CA TYR A 41 4.07 7.72 -7.58
C TYR A 41 3.59 7.22 -8.95
N LEU A 42 3.57 5.90 -9.16
CA LEU A 42 2.95 5.30 -10.34
C LEU A 42 1.44 5.62 -10.40
N LEU A 43 0.75 5.48 -9.27
CA LEU A 43 -0.68 5.75 -9.17
C LEU A 43 -0.99 7.25 -9.29
N LEU A 44 -0.15 8.13 -8.74
CA LEU A 44 -0.27 9.57 -8.92
C LEU A 44 -0.11 9.95 -10.40
N TYR A 45 0.85 9.35 -11.10
CA TYR A 45 0.98 9.51 -12.55
C TYR A 45 -0.25 8.99 -13.28
N ALA A 46 -0.72 7.77 -13.00
CA ALA A 46 -1.90 7.20 -13.66
C ALA A 46 -3.17 8.05 -13.47
N ALA A 47 -3.32 8.69 -12.31
CA ALA A 47 -4.47 9.56 -12.02
C ALA A 47 -4.39 10.95 -12.68
N THR A 48 -3.17 11.47 -12.93
CA THR A 48 -2.97 12.88 -13.31
C THR A 48 -2.34 13.08 -14.69
N GLY A 49 -1.55 12.13 -15.17
CA GLY A 49 -0.74 12.25 -16.37
C GLY A 49 0.48 13.14 -16.23
N ASP A 50 0.84 13.53 -15.01
CA ASP A 50 1.89 14.51 -14.78
C ASP A 50 3.26 13.84 -14.67
N ASP A 51 4.14 14.17 -15.63
CA ASP A 51 5.50 13.64 -15.71
C ASP A 51 6.36 13.97 -14.49
N ARG A 52 6.00 14.97 -13.67
CA ARG A 52 6.70 15.23 -12.40
C ARG A 52 6.66 14.01 -11.46
N PHE A 53 5.58 13.24 -11.49
CA PHE A 53 5.50 11.99 -10.73
C PHE A 53 6.37 10.89 -11.33
N LEU A 54 6.59 10.87 -12.65
CA LEU A 54 7.55 9.97 -13.28
C LEU A 54 8.99 10.30 -12.88
N VAL A 55 9.36 11.58 -12.85
CA VAL A 55 10.70 12.00 -12.41
C VAL A 55 10.98 11.54 -10.97
N ARG A 56 9.99 11.68 -10.07
CA ARG A 56 10.07 11.17 -8.70
C ARG A 56 10.18 9.65 -8.66
N LEU A 57 9.37 8.94 -9.45
CA LEU A 57 9.40 7.48 -9.56
C LEU A 57 10.77 6.99 -10.04
N ASP A 58 11.33 7.59 -11.09
CA ASP A 58 12.65 7.24 -11.63
C ASP A 58 13.75 7.43 -10.57
N SER A 59 13.68 8.52 -9.81
CA SER A 59 14.62 8.79 -8.71
C SER A 59 14.53 7.71 -7.62
N LEU A 60 13.31 7.31 -7.23
CA LEU A 60 13.10 6.22 -6.27
C LEU A 60 13.60 4.88 -6.82
N GLY A 61 13.42 4.65 -8.13
CA GLY A 61 13.89 3.44 -8.79
C GLY A 61 15.40 3.26 -8.73
N VAL A 62 16.18 4.33 -8.92
CA VAL A 62 17.65 4.31 -8.79
C VAL A 62 18.07 3.93 -7.37
N VAL A 63 17.40 4.52 -6.36
CA VAL A 63 17.67 4.21 -4.95
C VAL A 63 17.33 2.75 -4.65
N PHE A 64 16.16 2.29 -5.11
CA PHE A 64 15.71 0.92 -4.90
C PHE A 64 16.63 -0.10 -5.56
N GLU A 65 17.04 0.12 -6.81
CA GLU A 65 17.99 -0.75 -7.52
C GLU A 65 19.33 -0.89 -6.78
N SER A 66 19.83 0.22 -6.22
CA SER A 66 21.04 0.21 -5.39
C SER A 66 20.86 -0.62 -4.11
N GLN A 67 19.67 -0.61 -3.51
CA GLN A 67 19.36 -1.44 -2.33
C GLN A 67 19.27 -2.93 -2.66
N LEU A 68 18.88 -3.30 -3.89
CA LEU A 68 18.79 -4.70 -4.30
C LEU A 68 20.15 -5.39 -4.33
N GLU A 69 21.24 -4.66 -4.56
CA GLU A 69 22.59 -5.24 -4.61
C GLU A 69 23.05 -5.83 -3.27
N GLY A 70 22.56 -5.27 -2.16
CA GLY A 70 22.86 -5.74 -0.81
C GLY A 70 22.03 -6.94 -0.35
N GLN A 71 21.06 -7.40 -1.15
CA GLN A 71 20.12 -8.45 -0.75
C GLN A 71 20.66 -9.85 -1.05
N LYS A 72 20.33 -10.84 -0.20
CA LYS A 72 20.75 -12.24 -0.39
C LYS A 72 20.34 -12.82 -1.75
N GLN A 73 19.20 -12.38 -2.27
CA GLN A 73 18.64 -12.83 -3.56
C GLN A 73 18.80 -11.76 -4.65
N ALA A 74 19.88 -10.98 -4.61
CA ALA A 74 20.10 -9.82 -5.48
C ALA A 74 19.84 -10.10 -6.97
N LYS A 75 20.27 -11.24 -7.49
CA LYS A 75 20.05 -11.60 -8.91
C LYS A 75 18.55 -11.70 -9.24
N ALA A 76 17.80 -12.49 -8.49
CA ALA A 76 16.36 -12.66 -8.71
C ALA A 76 15.61 -11.34 -8.54
N LEU A 77 15.99 -10.54 -7.54
CA LEU A 77 15.41 -9.22 -7.30
C LEU A 77 15.69 -8.25 -8.45
N LYS A 78 16.90 -8.27 -9.04
CA LYS A 78 17.24 -7.49 -10.23
C LYS A 78 16.44 -7.93 -11.45
N ASP A 79 16.22 -9.23 -11.64
CA ASP A 79 15.39 -9.75 -12.74
C ASP A 79 13.92 -9.28 -12.59
N ILE A 80 13.36 -9.35 -11.38
CA ILE A 80 12.02 -8.81 -11.08
C ILE A 80 11.98 -7.29 -11.30
N TRP A 81 13.03 -6.57 -10.91
CA TRP A 81 13.13 -5.13 -11.14
C TRP A 81 13.15 -4.76 -12.62
N GLN A 82 13.91 -5.49 -13.45
CA GLN A 82 13.91 -5.29 -14.90
C GLN A 82 12.52 -5.54 -15.50
N LEU A 83 11.83 -6.60 -15.06
CA LEU A 83 10.45 -6.86 -15.47
C LEU A 83 9.49 -5.74 -15.04
N HIS A 84 9.66 -5.22 -13.81
CA HIS A 84 8.89 -4.10 -13.30
C HIS A 84 9.10 -2.85 -14.18
N GLN A 85 10.34 -2.52 -14.52
CA GLN A 85 10.66 -1.41 -15.43
C GLN A 85 10.04 -1.59 -16.82
N GLN A 86 10.06 -2.80 -17.38
CA GLN A 86 9.41 -3.09 -18.67
C GLN A 86 7.91 -2.87 -18.64
N THR A 87 7.22 -3.31 -17.57
CA THR A 87 5.77 -3.08 -17.45
C THR A 87 5.45 -1.61 -17.20
N LEU A 88 6.29 -0.89 -16.45
CA LEU A 88 6.15 0.54 -16.23
C LEU A 88 6.25 1.34 -17.54
N LEU A 89 7.12 0.95 -18.46
CA LEU A 89 7.18 1.56 -19.80
C LEU A 89 5.85 1.39 -20.55
N LYS A 90 5.19 0.23 -20.43
CA LYS A 90 3.85 0.03 -21.01
C LYS A 90 2.80 0.97 -20.40
N VAL A 91 2.90 1.30 -19.10
CA VAL A 91 2.01 2.29 -18.47
C VAL A 91 2.22 3.67 -19.09
N ARG A 92 3.48 4.09 -19.27
CA ARG A 92 3.82 5.37 -19.92
C ARG A 92 3.30 5.43 -21.35
N GLU A 93 3.51 4.36 -22.12
CA GLU A 93 3.02 4.27 -23.49
C GLU A 93 1.48 4.28 -23.55
N ALA A 94 0.81 3.50 -22.69
CA ALA A 94 -0.65 3.45 -22.62
C ALA A 94 -1.23 4.84 -22.30
N TYR A 95 -0.62 5.57 -21.36
CA TYR A 95 -1.03 6.92 -21.02
C TYR A 95 -0.87 7.88 -22.21
N SER A 96 0.31 7.87 -22.87
CA SER A 96 0.59 8.71 -24.05
C SER A 96 -0.38 8.48 -25.22
N ARG A 97 -0.93 7.26 -25.33
CA ARG A 97 -1.91 6.85 -26.35
C ARG A 97 -3.36 7.04 -25.90
N LYS A 98 -3.64 8.06 -25.08
CA LYS A 98 -4.98 8.38 -24.55
C LYS A 98 -5.60 7.26 -23.70
N GLY A 99 -4.78 6.55 -22.94
CA GLY A 99 -5.23 5.56 -21.96
C GLY A 99 -5.61 4.18 -22.51
N ILE A 100 -5.32 3.89 -23.79
CA ILE A 100 -5.55 2.57 -24.36
C ILE A 100 -4.71 1.55 -23.58
N ASN A 101 -5.39 0.53 -23.01
CA ASN A 101 -4.79 -0.52 -22.18
C ASN A 101 -4.13 -0.05 -20.87
N LEU A 102 -4.39 1.18 -20.40
CA LEU A 102 -3.77 1.72 -19.18
C LEU A 102 -4.08 0.87 -17.96
N GLN A 103 -5.33 0.41 -17.82
CA GLN A 103 -5.74 -0.48 -16.73
C GLN A 103 -4.93 -1.78 -16.73
N GLN A 104 -4.77 -2.42 -17.89
CA GLN A 104 -4.03 -3.67 -18.01
C GLN A 104 -2.54 -3.47 -17.71
N ALA A 105 -1.94 -2.41 -18.24
CA ALA A 105 -0.53 -2.09 -17.99
C ALA A 105 -0.29 -1.83 -16.50
N LEU A 106 -1.15 -1.04 -15.86
CA LEU A 106 -1.07 -0.73 -14.43
C LEU A 106 -1.22 -1.98 -13.57
N GLN A 107 -2.17 -2.87 -13.93
CA GLN A 107 -2.38 -4.13 -13.23
C GLN A 107 -1.15 -5.04 -13.34
N GLN A 108 -0.59 -5.19 -14.54
CA GLN A 108 0.64 -5.97 -14.75
C GLN A 108 1.82 -5.43 -13.93
N THR A 109 2.01 -4.11 -13.88
CA THR A 109 3.09 -3.52 -13.07
C THR A 109 2.92 -3.82 -11.58
N ARG A 110 1.67 -3.80 -11.08
CA ARG A 110 1.39 -4.13 -9.67
C ARG A 110 1.60 -5.61 -9.37
N GLU A 111 1.18 -6.51 -10.25
CA GLU A 111 1.43 -7.96 -10.12
C GLU A 111 2.94 -8.27 -10.09
N VAL A 112 3.74 -7.60 -10.91
CA VAL A 112 5.20 -7.74 -10.86
C VAL A 112 5.76 -7.18 -9.55
N ALA A 113 5.24 -6.06 -9.05
CA ALA A 113 5.66 -5.50 -7.78
C ALA A 113 5.39 -6.46 -6.60
N GLU A 114 4.31 -7.24 -6.65
CA GLU A 114 3.98 -8.25 -5.63
C GLU A 114 4.98 -9.41 -5.59
N LEU A 115 5.71 -9.68 -6.68
CA LEU A 115 6.74 -10.71 -6.69
C LEU A 115 7.89 -10.38 -5.73
N PHE A 116 8.17 -9.09 -5.47
CA PHE A 116 9.23 -8.70 -4.53
C PHE A 116 9.00 -9.22 -3.11
N ASP A 117 7.74 -9.30 -2.66
CA ASP A 117 7.39 -9.76 -1.30
C ASP A 117 7.86 -11.20 -1.03
N SER A 118 8.06 -12.01 -2.08
CA SER A 118 8.56 -13.40 -1.97
C SER A 118 10.08 -13.50 -1.80
N PHE A 119 10.83 -12.45 -2.19
CA PHE A 119 12.29 -12.50 -2.30
C PHE A 119 13.00 -11.51 -1.38
N LEU A 120 12.35 -10.38 -1.06
CA LEU A 120 12.85 -9.42 -0.10
C LEU A 120 12.89 -10.06 1.29
N ALA A 121 13.99 -9.85 2.00
CA ALA A 121 14.03 -10.22 3.41
C ALA A 121 12.93 -9.44 4.13
N SER A 122 12.13 -10.13 4.94
CA SER A 122 11.14 -9.47 5.78
C SER A 122 11.85 -8.40 6.60
N SER A 123 11.56 -7.14 6.32
CA SER A 123 11.88 -6.04 7.22
C SER A 123 11.25 -6.44 8.56
N SER A 124 12.09 -6.69 9.57
CA SER A 124 11.66 -7.16 10.89
C SER A 124 10.49 -6.32 11.39
N ASP A 125 9.55 -6.96 12.09
CA ASP A 125 8.39 -6.37 12.79
C ASP A 125 8.78 -5.06 13.50
N SER A 126 8.80 -3.99 12.73
CA SER A 126 9.15 -2.67 13.23
C SER A 126 7.85 -2.14 13.81
N ALA A 127 7.89 -1.65 15.03
CA ALA A 127 6.73 -1.01 15.63
C ALA A 127 6.13 0.00 14.63
N PRO A 128 4.80 0.16 14.59
CA PRO A 128 4.16 1.15 13.75
C PRO A 128 4.85 2.50 13.92
N SER A 129 5.41 3.04 12.84
CA SER A 129 6.03 4.36 12.83
C SER A 129 5.10 5.35 12.15
N MET A 130 5.10 6.60 12.62
CA MET A 130 4.32 7.67 11.99
C MET A 130 4.64 7.79 10.49
N ILE A 131 5.90 7.62 10.10
CA ILE A 131 6.32 7.64 8.68
C ILE A 131 5.69 6.49 7.90
N GLY A 132 5.67 5.28 8.47
CA GLY A 132 5.01 4.12 7.86
C GLY A 132 3.51 4.34 7.67
N GLU A 133 2.83 4.87 8.69
CA GLU A 133 1.40 5.20 8.62
C GLU A 133 1.09 6.28 7.57
N LEU A 134 1.93 7.31 7.45
CA LEU A 134 1.80 8.35 6.42
C LEU A 134 1.96 7.78 5.00
N ARG A 135 2.93 6.87 4.80
CA ARG A 135 3.13 6.18 3.52
C ARG A 135 1.94 5.32 3.15
N GLU A 136 1.43 4.54 4.10
CA GLU A 136 0.27 3.69 3.89
C GLU A 136 -0.97 4.52 3.54
N LEU A 137 -1.24 5.60 4.30
CA LEU A 137 -2.33 6.52 4.02
C LEU A 137 -2.20 7.10 2.60
N ALA A 138 -1.01 7.55 2.22
CA ALA A 138 -0.79 8.15 0.91
C ALA A 138 -0.99 7.15 -0.24
N LEU A 139 -0.59 5.90 -0.06
CA LEU A 139 -0.80 4.84 -1.03
C LEU A 139 -2.28 4.49 -1.18
N LEU A 140 -3.02 4.36 -0.08
CA LEU A 140 -4.45 4.06 -0.11
C LEU A 140 -5.24 5.19 -0.79
N GLU A 141 -4.90 6.44 -0.52
CA GLU A 141 -5.49 7.61 -1.18
C GLU A 141 -5.19 7.64 -2.69
N ALA A 142 -3.95 7.32 -3.08
CA ALA A 142 -3.57 7.22 -4.49
C ALA A 142 -4.32 6.08 -5.21
N ARG A 143 -4.58 4.95 -4.54
CA ARG A 143 -5.43 3.87 -5.07
C ARG A 143 -6.88 4.34 -5.24
N GLY A 144 -7.43 5.03 -4.26
CA GLY A 144 -8.78 5.61 -4.33
C GLY A 144 -8.95 6.59 -5.49
N ALA A 145 -7.93 7.40 -5.77
CA ALA A 145 -7.93 8.30 -6.93
C ALA A 145 -7.95 7.55 -8.29
N ASN A 146 -7.48 6.30 -8.31
CA ASN A 146 -7.48 5.43 -9.48
C ASN A 146 -8.67 4.44 -9.51
N ARG A 147 -9.76 4.69 -8.78
CA ARG A 147 -10.92 3.78 -8.70
C ARG A 147 -11.51 3.36 -10.06
N LYS A 148 -11.41 4.22 -11.08
CA LYS A 148 -11.86 3.89 -12.45
C LYS A 148 -11.00 2.82 -13.12
N LEU A 149 -9.73 2.72 -12.73
CA LEU A 149 -8.77 1.75 -13.27
C LEU A 149 -8.68 0.51 -12.37
N LEU A 150 -8.73 0.70 -11.05
CA LEU A 150 -8.48 -0.36 -10.07
C LEU A 150 -9.75 -0.98 -9.46
N GLY A 151 -10.91 -0.39 -9.70
CA GLY A 151 -12.14 -0.69 -8.98
C GLY A 151 -12.34 0.21 -7.76
N GLU A 152 -13.55 0.22 -7.21
CA GLU A 152 -13.87 0.98 -6.01
C GLU A 152 -13.07 0.46 -4.80
N PRO A 153 -12.60 1.33 -3.89
CA PRO A 153 -11.94 0.92 -2.66
C PRO A 153 -12.80 -0.06 -1.87
N SER A 154 -12.17 -1.07 -1.28
CA SER A 154 -12.90 -1.99 -0.42
C SER A 154 -13.39 -1.29 0.85
N ALA A 155 -14.43 -1.84 1.50
CA ALA A 155 -14.87 -1.35 2.81
C ALA A 155 -13.71 -1.40 3.84
N THR A 156 -12.85 -2.43 3.73
CA THR A 156 -11.65 -2.58 4.55
C THR A 156 -10.65 -1.44 4.34
N ASP A 157 -10.40 -1.04 3.08
CA ASP A 157 -9.49 0.08 2.77
C ASP A 157 -10.02 1.40 3.36
N SER A 158 -11.33 1.63 3.24
CA SER A 158 -11.97 2.83 3.78
C SER A 158 -11.86 2.88 5.31
N GLN A 159 -12.09 1.76 6.00
CA GLN A 159 -11.89 1.65 7.45
C GLN A 159 -10.42 1.85 7.83
N ARG A 160 -9.49 1.31 7.05
CA ARG A 160 -8.05 1.46 7.28
C ARG A 160 -7.61 2.91 7.15
N ILE A 161 -8.10 3.63 6.14
CA ILE A 161 -7.85 5.07 5.97
C ILE A 161 -8.29 5.84 7.22
N GLU A 162 -9.50 5.60 7.75
CA GLU A 162 -9.97 6.30 8.96
C GLU A 162 -9.18 5.92 10.22
N ALA A 163 -8.78 4.65 10.35
CA ALA A 163 -7.93 4.20 11.44
C ALA A 163 -6.55 4.90 11.40
N LEU A 164 -5.91 4.97 10.23
CA LEU A 164 -4.64 5.67 10.03
C LEU A 164 -4.77 7.16 10.35
N ARG A 165 -5.84 7.81 9.91
CA ARG A 165 -6.11 9.23 10.21
C ARG A 165 -6.22 9.47 11.72
N THR A 166 -6.91 8.59 12.44
CA THR A 166 -7.07 8.70 13.90
C THR A 166 -5.75 8.44 14.64
N SER A 167 -5.00 7.42 14.22
CA SER A 167 -3.69 7.08 14.79
C SER A 167 -2.70 8.23 14.61
N LEU A 168 -2.55 8.74 13.38
CA LEU A 168 -1.66 9.85 13.04
C LEU A 168 -2.01 11.14 13.81
N GLN A 169 -3.30 11.45 13.94
CA GLN A 169 -3.75 12.59 14.75
C GLN A 169 -3.29 12.45 16.20
N SER A 170 -3.49 11.27 16.79
CA SER A 170 -3.11 10.97 18.18
C SER A 170 -1.59 11.05 18.37
N HIS A 171 -0.82 10.49 17.43
CA HIS A 171 0.64 10.55 17.47
C HIS A 171 1.16 11.99 17.36
N LEU A 172 0.58 12.83 16.48
CA LEU A 172 0.95 14.25 16.36
C LEU A 172 0.60 15.06 17.61
N GLU A 173 -0.56 14.79 18.21
CA GLU A 173 -0.99 15.48 19.44
C GLU A 173 -0.15 15.09 20.65
N ALA A 174 0.36 13.86 20.71
CA ALA A 174 1.22 13.35 21.77
C ALA A 174 2.67 13.87 21.70
N LEU A 175 3.08 14.50 20.60
CA LEU A 175 4.40 15.13 20.52
C LEU A 175 4.55 16.24 21.59
N PRO A 176 5.78 16.53 22.05
CA PRO A 176 6.03 17.63 22.96
C PRO A 176 5.54 18.97 22.39
N ASP A 177 5.02 19.86 23.24
CA ASP A 177 4.49 21.14 22.81
C ASP A 177 5.60 22.11 22.36
N THR A 178 5.94 22.03 21.08
CA THR A 178 6.99 22.82 20.44
C THR A 178 6.47 23.52 19.18
N PRO A 179 7.14 24.59 18.70
CA PRO A 179 6.83 25.18 17.41
C PRO A 179 6.83 24.17 16.25
N GLU A 180 7.72 23.18 16.30
CA GLU A 180 7.83 22.10 15.31
C GLU A 180 6.57 21.22 15.30
N ARG A 181 6.07 20.80 16.47
CA ARG A 181 4.79 20.10 16.58
C ARG A 181 3.65 20.91 15.97
N ASN A 182 3.57 22.20 16.30
CA ASN A 182 2.51 23.08 15.77
C ASN A 182 2.55 23.20 14.25
N ARG A 183 3.75 23.21 13.64
CA ARG A 183 3.90 23.13 12.18
C ARG A 183 3.39 21.80 11.63
N LEU A 184 3.78 20.66 12.23
CA LEU A 184 3.31 19.35 11.79
C LEU A 184 1.78 19.23 11.88
N LEU A 185 1.16 19.71 12.97
CA LEU A 185 -0.30 19.76 13.11
C LEU A 185 -0.96 20.66 12.06
N ALA A 186 -0.36 21.79 11.71
CA ALA A 186 -0.86 22.65 10.63
C ALA A 186 -0.82 21.94 9.27
N HIS A 187 0.30 21.30 8.94
CA HIS A 187 0.45 20.52 7.70
C HIS A 187 -0.53 19.33 7.66
N TRP A 188 -0.75 18.66 8.79
CA TRP A 188 -1.77 17.63 8.92
C TRP A 188 -3.18 18.17 8.69
N ALA A 189 -3.53 19.32 9.29
CA ALA A 189 -4.83 19.94 9.05
C ALA A 189 -5.03 20.32 7.57
N TYR A 190 -3.99 20.82 6.88
CA TYR A 190 -4.05 21.08 5.44
C TYR A 190 -4.20 19.79 4.62
N LEU A 191 -3.51 18.71 5.00
CA LEU A 191 -3.67 17.40 4.38
C LEU A 191 -5.12 16.94 4.48
N ARG A 192 -5.73 17.03 5.67
CA ARG A 192 -7.14 16.66 5.87
C ARG A 192 -8.09 17.49 5.02
N LYS A 193 -7.83 18.80 4.87
CA LYS A 193 -8.62 19.68 3.98
C LYS A 193 -8.52 19.29 2.50
N SER A 194 -7.44 18.66 2.08
CA SER A 194 -7.26 18.18 0.69
C SER A 194 -8.02 16.88 0.40
N GLN A 195 -8.53 16.19 1.42
CA GLN A 195 -9.33 14.97 1.31
C GLN A 195 -10.83 15.35 1.38
N ALA A 196 -11.45 15.63 0.23
CA ALA A 196 -12.85 16.02 0.16
C ALA A 196 -13.77 14.82 -0.12
N ALA A 197 -15.08 14.96 0.14
CA ALA A 197 -16.06 13.92 -0.17
C ALA A 197 -16.12 13.55 -1.67
N GLY A 198 -15.73 14.46 -2.55
CA GLY A 198 -15.62 14.22 -3.99
C GLY A 198 -14.32 13.53 -4.44
N GLY A 199 -13.40 13.28 -3.51
CA GLY A 199 -12.07 12.72 -3.76
C GLY A 199 -10.93 13.61 -3.26
N THR A 200 -9.73 13.05 -3.30
CA THR A 200 -8.51 13.70 -2.80
C THR A 200 -7.89 14.61 -3.86
N LEU A 201 -7.60 15.85 -3.46
CA LEU A 201 -6.84 16.80 -4.28
C LEU A 201 -5.37 16.38 -4.26
N LEU A 202 -4.95 15.61 -5.26
CA LEU A 202 -3.69 14.88 -5.24
C LEU A 202 -2.43 15.76 -5.06
N TYR A 203 -2.37 16.92 -5.69
CA TYR A 203 -1.22 17.82 -5.54
C TYR A 203 -1.06 18.38 -4.12
N PRO A 204 -2.04 19.09 -3.54
CA PRO A 204 -1.90 19.59 -2.18
C PRO A 204 -1.76 18.45 -1.16
N PHE A 205 -2.46 17.32 -1.38
CA PHE A 205 -2.33 16.14 -0.54
C PHE A 205 -0.90 15.58 -0.53
N ASN A 206 -0.33 15.29 -1.71
CA ASN A 206 0.99 14.71 -1.83
C ASN A 206 2.08 15.65 -1.30
N ALA A 207 1.94 16.96 -1.51
CA ALA A 207 2.86 17.95 -0.94
C ALA A 207 2.87 17.92 0.60
N GLN A 208 1.71 17.76 1.25
CA GLN A 208 1.66 17.62 2.71
C GLN A 208 2.26 16.29 3.17
N ILE A 209 2.02 15.18 2.45
CA ILE A 209 2.64 13.89 2.74
C ILE A 209 4.17 13.99 2.66
N GLU A 210 4.73 14.59 1.60
CA GLU A 210 6.18 14.78 1.46
C GLU A 210 6.74 15.61 2.64
N TYR A 211 6.05 16.69 3.03
CA TYR A 211 6.47 17.49 4.17
C TYR A 211 6.47 16.67 5.47
N LEU A 212 5.35 16.01 5.79
CA LEU A 212 5.17 15.26 7.04
C LEU A 212 6.15 14.08 7.11
N THR A 213 6.34 13.33 6.03
CA THR A 213 7.31 12.21 5.99
C THR A 213 8.76 12.66 6.14
N THR A 214 9.09 13.88 5.71
CA THR A 214 10.45 14.45 5.85
C THR A 214 10.73 14.99 7.25
N HIS A 215 9.72 15.55 7.93
CA HIS A 215 9.91 16.28 9.19
C HIS A 215 9.31 15.57 10.41
N ALA A 216 8.60 14.46 10.23
CA ALA A 216 8.14 13.64 11.35
C ALA A 216 9.36 13.08 12.11
N PRO A 217 9.28 13.00 13.45
CA PRO A 217 10.34 12.42 14.25
C PRO A 217 10.56 10.96 13.86
N GLN A 218 11.82 10.57 13.72
CA GLN A 218 12.19 9.16 13.54
C GLN A 218 12.02 8.46 14.89
N SER A 219 11.20 7.41 14.91
CA SER A 219 10.98 6.55 16.09
C SER A 219 12.16 5.61 16.31
#